data_AF-A0A0G4J532-F1
#
_entry.id   AF-A0A0G4J532-F1
#
_cell.length_a   1.000
_cell.length_b   1.000
_cell.length_c   1.000
_cell.angle_alpha   90.00
_cell.angle_beta   90.00
_cell.angle_gamma   90.00
#
_symmetry.space_group_name_H-M   'P 1'
#
loop_
_entity.id
_entity.type
_entity.pdbx_description
1 polymer ?
#
loop_
_entity_poly.entity_id
_entity_poly.type
_entity_poly.pdbx_seq_one_letter_code
_entity_poly.pdbx_strand_id
1 'polypeptide(L)'
;MSTFQVVTPGVYAVSAPNHDSYVRFTMPTGCYNLAAYKYMRLRAWASPGTQFTIDLKQGFPDCRLDLWPYAFAAGSALASHYTANGAFDGSAGGQIVYVPLADFQIDLAQVCQVFVSSFYTLPVQGPVTSARFGDIEFTNDPPASPMPAALVQNPTATSCDEPYTFAVTFDNQYSGNLMKILDDLASVNAKCTIFQIGGELVENDLAMKRALAEGHQVAAHTWTHPDLLELDEASIRREMLLTDDALVQRLGVRTRWFRPPFGHQDPRVRAILDSMGYVSINWDIDSTDYFNQNNGELVWSRIKARLDHMDPARAGAILLLHNDIEASANLVIRTVEYARSKGFTKFVTVEECMRGKHNSYLGLNPSPTPAQVPAATPAVIRAPAPGPTPPSAAMPPYLSPKPSTATLAGDASTAANQPGNPYYKPRQQPMQSDTAVSGSPERLALIGTALIGAVAFIVMARLQM
;
A
#
# COMPACT_ATOMS: atom_id res chain seq x y z
N MET A 1 33.90 6.69 13.17
CA MET A 1 34.13 6.25 11.77
C MET A 1 33.60 7.37 10.88
N SER A 2 34.36 7.80 9.87
CA SER A 2 33.91 8.84 8.94
C SER A 2 32.87 8.32 7.93
N THR A 3 33.01 7.05 7.56
CA THR A 3 32.20 6.37 6.53
C THR A 3 32.00 4.90 6.91
N PHE A 4 30.83 4.35 6.59
CA PHE A 4 30.54 2.91 6.65
C PHE A 4 29.73 2.51 5.42
N GLN A 5 30.14 1.43 4.75
CA GLN A 5 29.57 0.97 3.48
C GLN A 5 28.50 -0.11 3.70
N VAL A 6 27.40 -0.01 2.97
CA VAL A 6 26.24 -0.90 3.09
C VAL A 6 26.19 -1.94 1.97
N VAL A 7 26.85 -1.66 0.85
CA VAL A 7 26.81 -2.45 -0.38
C VAL A 7 28.22 -2.73 -0.85
N THR A 8 28.52 -3.96 -1.27
CA THR A 8 29.85 -4.33 -1.77
C THR A 8 30.31 -3.43 -2.92
N PRO A 9 31.61 -3.09 -3.01
CA PRO A 9 32.12 -2.27 -4.10
C PRO A 9 31.75 -2.78 -5.50
N GLY A 10 31.15 -1.93 -6.33
CA GLY A 10 30.82 -2.28 -7.71
C GLY A 10 29.67 -1.46 -8.32
N VAL A 11 29.38 -1.74 -9.59
CA VAL A 11 28.23 -1.16 -10.29
C VAL A 11 27.15 -2.23 -10.43
N TYR A 12 26.00 -1.97 -9.84
CA TYR A 12 24.80 -2.79 -9.96
C TYR A 12 23.97 -2.28 -11.12
N ALA A 13 23.39 -3.19 -11.90
CA ALA A 13 22.56 -2.85 -13.05
C ALA A 13 21.20 -3.55 -12.95
N VAL A 14 20.12 -2.81 -13.16
CA VAL A 14 18.77 -3.33 -13.33
C VAL A 14 18.34 -3.02 -14.75
N SER A 15 17.95 -4.06 -15.50
CA SER A 15 17.50 -3.94 -16.88
C SER A 15 15.99 -3.72 -16.93
N ALA A 16 15.55 -2.72 -17.71
CA ALA A 16 14.15 -2.34 -17.88
C ALA A 16 13.35 -2.28 -16.55
N PRO A 17 13.86 -1.59 -15.51
CA PRO A 17 13.17 -1.54 -14.24
C PRO A 17 11.83 -0.81 -14.37
N ASN A 18 10.87 -1.26 -13.58
CA ASN A 18 9.58 -0.62 -13.36
C ASN A 18 9.40 -0.27 -11.87
N HIS A 19 8.22 0.21 -11.49
CA HIS A 19 7.92 0.60 -10.12
C HIS A 19 8.03 -0.58 -9.11
N ASP A 20 7.76 -1.81 -9.55
CA ASP A 20 7.92 -3.05 -8.76
C ASP A 20 9.37 -3.52 -8.63
N SER A 21 10.27 -3.00 -9.46
CA SER A 21 11.67 -3.40 -9.44
C SER A 21 12.35 -2.82 -8.22
N TYR A 22 13.09 -3.66 -7.51
CA TYR A 22 13.90 -3.23 -6.37
C TYR A 22 15.21 -4.00 -6.28
N VAL A 23 16.21 -3.36 -5.71
CA VAL A 23 17.43 -4.01 -5.23
C VAL A 23 17.50 -3.84 -3.72
N ARG A 24 17.67 -4.96 -3.02
CA ARG A 24 17.66 -5.04 -1.56
C ARG A 24 19.05 -5.28 -1.02
N PHE A 25 19.41 -4.51 -0.02
CA PHE A 25 20.64 -4.66 0.76
C PHE A 25 20.27 -4.94 2.21
N THR A 26 20.58 -6.15 2.67
CA THR A 26 20.27 -6.59 4.03
C THR A 26 21.40 -6.21 4.96
N MET A 27 21.07 -5.59 6.10
CA MET A 27 22.06 -5.28 7.13
C MET A 27 22.51 -6.58 7.83
N PRO A 28 23.80 -6.72 8.25
CA PRO A 28 24.35 -8.00 8.71
C PRO A 28 23.71 -8.61 9.97
N THR A 29 23.04 -7.82 10.83
CA THR A 29 22.62 -8.26 12.19
C THR A 29 21.23 -7.75 12.61
N GLY A 30 20.19 -7.97 11.81
CA GLY A 30 18.83 -7.53 12.17
C GLY A 30 18.64 -6.02 11.94
N CYS A 31 18.08 -5.30 12.92
CA CYS A 31 18.08 -3.83 12.88
C CYS A 31 19.46 -3.26 13.18
N TYR A 32 19.75 -2.14 12.53
CA TYR A 32 20.90 -1.29 12.75
C TYR A 32 20.43 0.05 13.29
N ASN A 33 21.05 0.49 14.39
CA ASN A 33 20.71 1.77 15.01
C ASN A 33 21.46 2.92 14.33
N LEU A 34 20.79 3.56 13.38
CA LEU A 34 21.26 4.77 12.69
C LEU A 34 20.96 6.07 13.44
N ALA A 35 20.26 6.03 14.58
CA ALA A 35 19.87 7.25 15.29
C ALA A 35 21.08 8.05 15.81
N ALA A 36 22.16 7.38 16.23
CA ALA A 36 23.43 8.01 16.60
C ALA A 36 24.12 8.71 15.42
N TYR A 37 23.75 8.33 14.19
CA TYR A 37 24.31 8.81 12.94
C TYR A 37 23.35 9.76 12.21
N LYS A 38 22.28 10.26 12.83
CA LYS A 38 21.23 11.09 12.17
C LYS A 38 21.73 12.33 11.41
N TYR A 39 22.94 12.80 11.70
CA TYR A 39 23.60 13.92 11.00
C TYR A 39 24.43 13.50 9.78
N MET A 40 24.63 12.20 9.59
CA MET A 40 25.26 11.62 8.41
C MET A 40 24.31 11.67 7.21
N ARG A 41 24.87 11.32 6.05
CA ARG A 41 24.16 11.25 4.77
C ARG A 41 24.32 9.85 4.20
N LEU A 42 23.31 9.37 3.52
CA LEU A 42 23.43 8.28 2.57
C LEU A 42 23.98 8.86 1.26
N ARG A 43 25.14 8.38 0.84
CA ARG A 43 25.80 8.70 -0.42
C ARG A 43 25.58 7.55 -1.39
N ALA A 44 25.12 7.85 -2.59
CA ALA A 44 24.94 6.87 -3.65
C ALA A 44 25.31 7.47 -5.01
N TRP A 45 25.95 6.69 -5.87
CA TRP A 45 26.15 7.04 -7.28
C TRP A 45 25.08 6.41 -8.16
N ALA A 46 24.59 7.13 -9.16
CA ALA A 46 23.70 6.57 -10.18
C ALA A 46 24.03 7.07 -11.59
N SER A 47 23.72 6.23 -12.59
CA SER A 47 23.90 6.54 -14.00
C SER A 47 22.90 7.59 -14.51
N PRO A 48 23.21 8.24 -15.65
CA PRO A 48 22.27 9.00 -16.46
C PRO A 48 20.85 8.42 -16.57
N GLY A 49 19.83 9.29 -16.55
CA GLY A 49 18.44 8.91 -16.85
C GLY A 49 17.81 7.91 -15.87
N THR A 50 18.48 7.62 -14.75
CA THR A 50 18.02 6.67 -13.75
C THR A 50 17.23 7.40 -12.67
N GLN A 51 15.95 7.11 -12.53
CA GLN A 51 15.07 7.75 -11.53
C GLN A 51 14.56 6.66 -10.60
N PHE A 52 14.73 6.86 -9.29
CA PHE A 52 14.44 5.85 -8.28
C PHE A 52 14.32 6.49 -6.90
N THR A 53 13.83 5.69 -5.96
CA THR A 53 13.84 6.00 -4.54
C THR A 53 14.89 5.18 -3.82
N ILE A 54 15.46 5.78 -2.79
CA ILE A 54 16.25 5.07 -1.80
C ILE A 54 15.36 4.90 -0.58
N ASP A 55 15.17 3.67 -0.11
CA ASP A 55 14.37 3.39 1.06
C ASP A 55 15.21 2.82 2.19
N LEU A 56 15.00 3.33 3.39
CA LEU A 56 15.38 2.65 4.62
C LEU A 56 14.14 1.94 5.16
N LYS A 57 14.20 0.60 5.27
CA LYS A 57 13.12 -0.14 5.92
C LYS A 57 13.32 -0.15 7.42
N GLN A 58 12.24 0.19 8.11
CA GLN A 58 12.15 0.05 9.55
C GLN A 58 11.69 -1.39 9.88
N GLY A 59 12.45 -2.07 10.73
CA GLY A 59 12.05 -3.34 11.30
C GLY A 59 10.99 -3.16 12.39
N PHE A 60 10.57 -4.28 12.99
CA PHE A 60 9.68 -4.25 14.14
C PHE A 60 10.34 -3.62 15.37
N PRO A 61 9.53 -3.17 16.34
CA PRO A 61 9.99 -2.79 17.69
C PRO A 61 11.02 -3.74 18.33
N ASP A 62 10.83 -5.04 18.13
CA ASP A 62 11.69 -6.13 18.62
C ASP A 62 12.73 -6.59 17.58
N CYS A 63 12.79 -5.89 16.44
CA CYS A 63 13.75 -6.10 15.35
C CYS A 63 13.72 -7.49 14.71
N ARG A 64 12.57 -8.16 14.75
CA ARG A 64 12.33 -9.40 14.02
C ARG A 64 12.23 -9.13 12.52
N LEU A 65 12.86 -9.99 11.71
CA LEU A 65 12.83 -9.93 10.25
C LEU A 65 12.22 -11.19 9.61
N ASP A 66 11.69 -12.09 10.42
CA ASP A 66 11.11 -13.37 10.03
C ASP A 66 9.57 -13.37 10.14
N LEU A 67 8.98 -12.30 10.69
CA LEU A 67 7.53 -12.13 10.71
C LEU A 67 7.06 -11.60 9.36
N TRP A 68 6.47 -12.49 8.57
CA TRP A 68 5.81 -12.19 7.30
C TRP A 68 4.29 -12.06 7.48
N PRO A 69 3.63 -11.11 6.81
CA PRO A 69 4.20 -10.01 6.02
C PRO A 69 4.87 -8.93 6.88
N TYR A 70 5.91 -8.31 6.33
CA TYR A 70 6.60 -7.19 6.97
C TYR A 70 5.62 -6.02 7.12
N ALA A 71 5.57 -5.35 8.29
CA ALA A 71 4.94 -4.04 8.33
C ALA A 71 5.79 -3.12 7.46
N PHE A 72 5.21 -2.64 6.36
CA PHE A 72 5.89 -1.80 5.38
C PHE A 72 6.02 -0.37 5.92
N ALA A 73 6.79 -0.16 6.99
CA ALA A 73 7.27 1.16 7.35
C ALA A 73 8.61 1.41 6.65
N ALA A 74 8.62 2.37 5.74
CA ALA A 74 9.81 2.76 5.00
C ALA A 74 9.96 4.27 5.01
N GLY A 75 11.17 4.73 5.33
CA GLY A 75 11.58 6.08 5.02
C GLY A 75 12.04 6.05 3.59
N SER A 76 11.47 6.88 2.73
CA SER A 76 11.84 6.93 1.31
C SER A 76 12.32 8.31 0.93
N ALA A 77 13.39 8.36 0.14
CA ALA A 77 13.94 9.57 -0.42
C ALA A 77 13.99 9.49 -1.95
N LEU A 78 13.52 10.54 -2.61
CA LEU A 78 13.56 10.66 -4.07
C LEU A 78 14.99 11.00 -4.48
N ALA A 79 15.72 10.07 -5.09
CA ALA A 79 17.15 10.26 -5.31
C ALA A 79 17.45 11.50 -6.17
N SER A 80 16.65 11.72 -7.21
CA SER A 80 16.81 12.87 -8.11
C SER A 80 16.52 14.22 -7.48
N HIS A 81 15.72 14.28 -6.41
CA HIS A 81 15.49 15.51 -5.65
C HIS A 81 16.79 16.11 -5.14
N TYR A 82 17.78 15.28 -4.79
CA TYR A 82 19.06 15.72 -4.24
C TYR A 82 20.12 16.00 -5.31
N THR A 83 19.72 16.06 -6.59
CA THR A 83 20.58 16.51 -7.69
C THR A 83 20.40 18.00 -7.92
N ALA A 84 21.38 18.68 -8.52
CA ALA A 84 21.32 20.14 -8.73
C ALA A 84 20.11 20.60 -9.58
N ASN A 85 19.59 19.73 -10.46
CA ASN A 85 18.52 20.06 -11.40
C ASN A 85 17.23 19.25 -11.14
N GLY A 86 17.11 18.56 -10.00
CA GLY A 86 15.97 17.67 -9.71
C GLY A 86 15.88 16.47 -10.66
N ALA A 87 16.93 16.19 -11.42
CA ALA A 87 17.06 15.06 -12.33
C ALA A 87 18.55 14.70 -12.50
N PHE A 88 18.81 13.41 -12.70
CA PHE A 88 20.12 12.95 -13.14
C PHE A 88 20.39 13.50 -14.54
N ASP A 89 21.27 14.49 -14.64
CA ASP A 89 21.47 15.36 -15.81
C ASP A 89 22.05 14.68 -17.07
N GLY A 90 22.24 13.37 -17.01
CA GLY A 90 22.77 12.62 -18.13
C GLY A 90 24.29 12.70 -18.29
N SER A 91 25.02 13.29 -17.34
CA SER A 91 26.48 13.32 -17.34
C SER A 91 27.06 11.90 -17.51
N ALA A 92 27.93 11.72 -18.50
CA ALA A 92 28.45 10.41 -18.90
C ALA A 92 29.11 9.61 -17.75
N GLY A 93 29.55 10.30 -16.70
CA GLY A 93 30.13 9.72 -15.49
C GLY A 93 29.14 9.36 -14.38
N GLY A 94 27.83 9.59 -14.56
CA GLY A 94 26.82 9.50 -13.51
C GLY A 94 26.95 10.58 -12.44
N GLN A 95 25.99 10.62 -11.51
CA GLN A 95 25.97 11.62 -10.44
C GLN A 95 25.97 10.95 -9.06
N ILE A 96 26.62 11.61 -8.11
CA ILE A 96 26.55 11.25 -6.69
C ILE A 96 25.47 12.09 -6.04
N VAL A 97 24.55 11.43 -5.35
CA VAL A 97 23.55 12.06 -4.50
C VAL A 97 23.89 11.87 -3.04
N TYR A 98 23.57 12.87 -2.23
CA TYR A 98 23.67 12.83 -0.79
C TYR A 98 22.28 13.06 -0.21
N VAL A 99 21.77 12.06 0.52
CA VAL A 99 20.48 12.12 1.19
C VAL A 99 20.72 12.21 2.69
N PRO A 100 20.35 13.30 3.38
CA PRO A 100 20.44 13.38 4.83
C PRO A 100 19.67 12.24 5.50
N LEU A 101 20.26 11.60 6.52
CA LEU A 101 19.53 10.54 7.26
C LEU A 101 18.29 11.07 7.98
N ALA A 102 18.30 12.35 8.37
CA ALA A 102 17.16 13.02 8.98
C ALA A 102 15.94 13.16 8.04
N ASP A 103 16.12 13.00 6.72
CA ASP A 103 15.04 13.16 5.75
C ASP A 103 14.20 11.88 5.61
N PHE A 104 14.70 10.75 6.14
CA PHE A 104 13.97 9.49 6.23
C PHE A 104 13.02 9.51 7.44
N GLN A 105 11.71 9.59 7.18
CA GLN A 105 10.65 9.70 8.20
C GLN A 105 10.34 8.35 8.86
N ILE A 106 11.33 7.76 9.55
CA ILE A 106 11.23 6.49 10.29
C ILE A 106 12.02 6.55 11.61
N ASP A 107 11.82 5.56 12.47
CA ASP A 107 12.69 5.30 13.60
C ASP A 107 14.04 4.78 13.11
N LEU A 108 15.01 5.68 13.01
CA LEU A 108 16.39 5.36 12.61
C LEU A 108 17.06 4.34 13.54
N ALA A 109 16.54 4.09 14.75
CA ALA A 109 17.08 3.04 15.62
C ALA A 109 16.73 1.61 15.15
N GLN A 110 15.77 1.46 14.24
CA GLN A 110 15.20 0.18 13.80
C GLN A 110 15.45 -0.10 12.32
N VAL A 111 16.48 0.48 11.68
CA VAL A 111 16.70 0.30 10.23
C VAL A 111 17.26 -1.09 9.93
N CYS A 112 16.55 -1.93 9.19
CA CYS A 112 16.97 -3.30 8.94
C CYS A 112 17.48 -3.57 7.52
N GLN A 113 17.06 -2.77 6.55
CA GLN A 113 17.37 -2.97 5.14
C GLN A 113 17.43 -1.64 4.41
N VAL A 114 18.24 -1.58 3.35
CA VAL A 114 18.27 -0.48 2.38
C VAL A 114 17.76 -1.00 1.05
N PHE A 115 16.87 -0.25 0.39
CA PHE A 115 16.38 -0.56 -0.94
C PHE A 115 16.71 0.56 -1.90
N VAL A 116 16.96 0.18 -3.14
CA VAL A 116 16.86 1.04 -4.32
C VAL A 116 15.63 0.54 -5.06
N SER A 117 14.55 1.32 -5.09
CA SER A 117 13.24 0.85 -5.57
C SER A 117 12.43 1.96 -6.26
N SER A 118 11.19 1.64 -6.65
CA SER A 118 10.26 2.55 -7.31
C SER A 118 10.94 3.27 -8.47
N PHE A 119 11.45 2.50 -9.44
CA PHE A 119 12.02 3.11 -10.63
C PHE A 119 10.89 3.70 -11.46
N TYR A 120 10.92 5.01 -11.67
CA TYR A 120 9.87 5.74 -12.37
C TYR A 120 10.46 6.56 -13.51
N THR A 121 9.61 7.19 -14.29
CA THR A 121 10.01 7.93 -15.50
C THR A 121 9.49 9.34 -15.39
N LEU A 122 10.35 10.32 -15.67
CA LEU A 122 9.86 11.69 -15.84
C LEU A 122 9.22 11.82 -17.22
N PRO A 123 8.10 12.56 -17.36
CA PRO A 123 7.35 12.68 -18.63
C PRO A 123 8.21 13.07 -19.84
N VAL A 124 9.29 13.83 -19.61
CA VAL A 124 10.19 14.34 -20.67
C VAL A 124 11.30 13.35 -21.05
N GLN A 125 11.61 12.37 -20.19
CA GLN A 125 12.80 11.51 -20.33
C GLN A 125 12.51 10.11 -20.89
N GLY A 126 11.24 9.71 -20.95
CA GLY A 126 10.83 8.38 -21.43
C GLY A 126 11.16 7.25 -20.44
N PRO A 127 10.93 5.98 -20.82
CA PRO A 127 11.12 4.81 -19.96
C PRO A 127 12.56 4.61 -19.47
N VAL A 128 12.74 4.24 -18.20
CA VAL A 128 14.05 3.82 -17.67
C VAL A 128 14.36 2.45 -18.26
N THR A 129 15.22 2.41 -19.27
CA THR A 129 15.61 1.15 -19.95
C THR A 129 16.72 0.41 -19.22
N SER A 130 17.51 1.12 -18.42
CA SER A 130 18.48 0.55 -17.51
C SER A 130 18.77 1.51 -16.37
N ALA A 131 18.85 1.00 -15.15
CA ALA A 131 19.33 1.73 -13.99
C ALA A 131 20.67 1.15 -13.57
N ARG A 132 21.71 1.99 -13.43
CA ARG A 132 22.96 1.60 -12.78
C ARG A 132 23.21 2.45 -11.57
N PHE A 133 23.66 1.83 -10.51
CA PHE A 133 24.05 2.53 -9.30
C PHE A 133 25.25 1.85 -8.64
N GLY A 134 26.00 2.64 -7.91
CA GLY A 134 27.26 2.25 -7.31
C GLY A 134 27.09 1.95 -5.83
N ASP A 135 28.20 2.01 -5.11
CA ASP A 135 28.26 1.82 -3.67
C ASP A 135 27.28 2.76 -2.95
N ILE A 136 26.59 2.21 -1.96
CA ILE A 136 25.77 2.97 -1.01
C ILE A 136 26.52 3.01 0.32
N GLU A 137 26.76 4.22 0.78
CA GLU A 137 27.57 4.49 1.96
C GLU A 137 26.85 5.46 2.90
N PHE A 138 27.01 5.28 4.20
CA PHE A 138 26.75 6.34 5.16
C PHE A 138 28.03 7.12 5.37
N THR A 139 28.01 8.43 5.12
CA THR A 139 29.18 9.30 5.23
C THR A 139 28.88 10.63 5.94
N ASN A 140 29.90 11.18 6.59
CA ASN A 140 29.91 12.58 7.06
C ASN A 140 30.43 13.56 6.02
N ASP A 141 30.95 13.07 4.89
CA ASP A 141 31.53 13.91 3.85
C ASP A 141 30.51 14.96 3.39
N PRO A 142 30.93 16.23 3.26
CA PRO A 142 30.04 17.27 2.80
C PRO A 142 29.78 17.09 1.30
N PRO A 143 28.54 17.33 0.83
CA PRO A 143 28.25 17.40 -0.59
C PRO A 143 29.00 18.58 -1.22
N ALA A 144 29.39 18.44 -2.48
CA ALA A 144 30.10 19.49 -3.23
C ALA A 144 29.24 20.76 -3.44
N SER A 145 27.91 20.60 -3.38
CA SER A 145 26.92 21.67 -3.50
C SER A 145 25.92 21.61 -2.34
N PRO A 146 25.29 22.73 -1.95
CA PRO A 146 24.19 22.71 -0.99
C PRO A 146 23.08 21.76 -1.43
N MET A 147 22.62 20.92 -0.50
CA MET A 147 21.48 20.02 -0.76
C MET A 147 20.17 20.82 -0.67
N PRO A 148 19.16 20.46 -1.49
CA PRO A 148 17.83 21.01 -1.31
C PRO A 148 17.24 20.59 0.04
N ALA A 149 16.26 21.35 0.52
CA ALA A 149 15.49 20.96 1.69
C ALA A 149 14.71 19.68 1.41
N ALA A 150 14.43 18.88 2.45
CA ALA A 150 13.62 17.69 2.34
C ALA A 150 12.26 18.00 1.67
N LEU A 151 11.76 17.05 0.86
CA LEU A 151 10.40 17.15 0.33
C LEU A 151 9.39 17.20 1.49
N VAL A 152 8.55 18.24 1.48
CA VAL A 152 7.42 18.33 2.42
C VAL A 152 6.39 17.29 2.01
N GLN A 153 6.11 16.37 2.93
CA GLN A 153 5.21 15.26 2.71
C GLN A 153 4.70 14.76 4.07
N ASN A 154 3.44 14.37 4.14
CA ASN A 154 2.94 13.68 5.32
C ASN A 154 3.56 12.27 5.41
N PRO A 155 3.92 11.81 6.62
CA PRO A 155 4.27 10.42 6.82
C PRO A 155 3.06 9.54 6.56
N THR A 156 3.30 8.35 6.03
CA THR A 156 2.27 7.31 5.94
C THR A 156 2.04 6.73 7.33
N ALA A 157 0.79 6.71 7.80
CA ALA A 157 0.45 6.02 9.03
C ALA A 157 0.30 4.51 8.75
N THR A 158 1.06 3.68 9.46
CA THR A 158 1.00 2.21 9.37
C THR A 158 0.35 1.56 10.60
N SER A 159 0.25 2.30 11.71
CA SER A 159 -0.30 1.85 12.98
C SER A 159 -1.13 2.98 13.61
N CYS A 160 -1.91 2.69 14.64
CA CYS A 160 -2.66 3.73 15.36
C CYS A 160 -1.75 4.55 16.28
N ASP A 161 -2.01 5.85 16.33
CA ASP A 161 -1.41 6.75 17.32
C ASP A 161 -1.89 6.47 18.73
N GLU A 162 -3.13 6.01 18.89
CA GLU A 162 -3.72 5.67 20.18
C GLU A 162 -3.34 4.23 20.60
N PRO A 163 -2.72 4.03 21.78
CA PRO A 163 -2.50 2.69 22.30
C PRO A 163 -3.81 1.95 22.57
N TYR A 164 -3.76 0.62 22.57
CA TYR A 164 -4.88 -0.28 22.83
C TYR A 164 -6.05 -0.17 21.83
N THR A 165 -5.89 0.54 20.72
CA THR A 165 -6.87 0.58 19.62
C THR A 165 -6.57 -0.45 18.54
N PHE A 166 -7.62 -0.98 17.92
CA PHE A 166 -7.56 -1.90 16.80
C PHE A 166 -8.51 -1.42 15.70
N ALA A 167 -7.95 -1.04 14.55
CA ALA A 167 -8.71 -0.62 13.38
C ALA A 167 -8.75 -1.75 12.35
N VAL A 168 -9.92 -2.37 12.20
CA VAL A 168 -10.19 -3.28 11.08
C VAL A 168 -10.47 -2.42 9.86
N THR A 169 -9.76 -2.65 8.76
CA THR A 169 -9.94 -1.89 7.53
C THR A 169 -10.20 -2.80 6.34
N PHE A 170 -11.03 -2.33 5.42
CA PHE A 170 -11.38 -3.03 4.19
C PHE A 170 -11.07 -2.13 2.99
N ASP A 171 -10.28 -2.64 2.04
CA ASP A 171 -10.11 -2.01 0.73
C ASP A 171 -11.24 -2.52 -0.16
N ASN A 172 -12.13 -1.59 -0.54
CA ASN A 172 -13.46 -1.93 -1.03
C ASN A 172 -13.58 -1.91 -2.54
N GLN A 173 -13.74 -3.12 -3.06
CA GLN A 173 -14.35 -3.43 -4.33
C GLN A 173 -15.80 -3.90 -4.12
N TYR A 174 -16.67 -3.62 -5.09
CA TYR A 174 -18.08 -4.04 -5.07
C TYR A 174 -18.27 -5.51 -4.65
N SER A 175 -18.99 -5.72 -3.55
CA SER A 175 -19.25 -7.05 -3.02
C SER A 175 -20.57 -7.19 -2.27
N GLY A 176 -21.16 -8.38 -2.34
CA GLY A 176 -22.33 -8.75 -1.54
C GLY A 176 -22.02 -9.01 -0.05
N ASN A 177 -20.74 -9.11 0.31
CA ASN A 177 -20.34 -9.49 1.68
C ASN A 177 -20.41 -8.33 2.67
N LEU A 178 -20.40 -7.09 2.19
CA LEU A 178 -20.26 -5.93 3.08
C LEU A 178 -21.43 -5.83 4.09
N MET A 179 -22.65 -6.17 3.69
CA MET A 179 -23.80 -6.18 4.62
C MET A 179 -23.59 -7.15 5.78
N LYS A 180 -23.09 -8.36 5.48
CA LYS A 180 -22.73 -9.37 6.50
C LYS A 180 -21.58 -8.87 7.38
N ILE A 181 -20.56 -8.24 6.80
CA ILE A 181 -19.44 -7.67 7.56
C ILE A 181 -19.94 -6.64 8.58
N LEU A 182 -20.88 -5.78 8.20
CA LEU A 182 -21.50 -4.80 9.10
C LEU A 182 -22.29 -5.49 10.23
N ASP A 183 -23.07 -6.54 9.90
CA ASP A 183 -23.79 -7.34 10.91
C ASP A 183 -22.82 -7.98 11.92
N ASP A 184 -21.74 -8.58 11.42
CA ASP A 184 -20.71 -9.22 12.24
C ASP A 184 -20.02 -8.21 13.16
N LEU A 185 -19.62 -7.04 12.63
CA LEU A 185 -19.02 -5.96 13.41
C LEU A 185 -19.95 -5.44 14.51
N ALA A 186 -21.24 -5.30 14.20
CA ALA A 186 -22.24 -4.91 15.20
C ALA A 186 -22.35 -5.95 16.33
N SER A 187 -22.30 -7.25 16.00
CA SER A 187 -22.40 -8.34 16.98
C SER A 187 -21.25 -8.37 18.00
N VAL A 188 -20.07 -7.87 17.62
CA VAL A 188 -18.88 -7.79 18.48
C VAL A 188 -18.56 -6.37 18.98
N ASN A 189 -19.50 -5.43 18.75
CA ASN A 189 -19.38 -4.01 19.10
C ASN A 189 -18.07 -3.37 18.61
N ALA A 190 -17.79 -3.53 17.31
CA ALA A 190 -16.61 -2.97 16.65
C ALA A 190 -17.00 -2.02 15.51
N LYS A 191 -16.14 -1.03 15.23
CA LYS A 191 -16.19 -0.21 14.03
C LYS A 191 -15.07 -0.59 13.07
N CYS A 192 -15.22 -0.16 11.82
CA CYS A 192 -14.23 -0.39 10.77
C CYS A 192 -14.06 0.84 9.90
N THR A 193 -13.04 0.82 9.05
CA THR A 193 -12.84 1.81 7.98
C THR A 193 -12.85 1.13 6.62
N ILE A 194 -13.58 1.70 5.68
CA ILE A 194 -13.75 1.19 4.32
C ILE A 194 -13.07 2.18 3.37
N PHE A 195 -12.00 1.76 2.70
CA PHE A 195 -11.33 2.53 1.67
C PHE A 195 -12.00 2.24 0.33
N GLN A 196 -12.88 3.14 -0.11
CA GLN A 196 -13.75 2.94 -1.27
C GLN A 196 -13.07 3.36 -2.58
N ILE A 197 -13.08 2.45 -3.56
CA ILE A 197 -12.80 2.77 -4.97
C ILE A 197 -13.97 3.60 -5.50
N GLY A 198 -13.70 4.85 -5.90
CA GLY A 198 -14.75 5.82 -6.26
C GLY A 198 -15.63 5.35 -7.41
N GLY A 199 -15.04 4.74 -8.44
CA GLY A 199 -15.75 4.24 -9.63
C GLY A 199 -16.77 3.14 -9.33
N GLU A 200 -16.64 2.47 -8.18
CA GLU A 200 -17.50 1.36 -7.76
C GLU A 200 -18.50 1.76 -6.67
N LEU A 201 -18.49 3.02 -6.25
CA LEU A 201 -19.37 3.50 -5.19
C LEU A 201 -20.86 3.39 -5.55
N VAL A 202 -21.20 3.48 -6.85
CA VAL A 202 -22.59 3.37 -7.32
C VAL A 202 -23.22 2.05 -6.90
N GLU A 203 -22.47 0.96 -7.04
CA GLU A 203 -22.93 -0.39 -6.75
C GLU A 203 -22.94 -0.71 -5.24
N ASN A 204 -22.15 0.03 -4.44
CA ASN A 204 -22.05 -0.13 -2.98
C ASN A 204 -22.90 0.86 -2.17
N ASP A 205 -23.67 1.73 -2.82
CA ASP A 205 -24.29 2.92 -2.21
C ASP A 205 -25.13 2.62 -0.95
N LEU A 206 -25.96 1.57 -1.01
CA LEU A 206 -26.80 1.16 0.12
C LEU A 206 -25.95 0.72 1.33
N ALA A 207 -24.94 -0.12 1.08
CA ALA A 207 -24.07 -0.63 2.14
C ALA A 207 -23.18 0.47 2.72
N MET A 208 -22.69 1.41 1.90
CA MET A 208 -21.94 2.58 2.38
C MET A 208 -22.78 3.50 3.26
N LYS A 209 -24.03 3.79 2.86
CA LYS A 209 -24.95 4.60 3.68
C LYS A 209 -25.25 3.93 5.01
N ARG A 210 -25.44 2.61 5.01
CA ARG A 210 -25.58 1.81 6.24
C ARG A 210 -24.33 1.90 7.10
N ALA A 211 -23.14 1.71 6.52
CA ALA A 211 -21.86 1.80 7.23
C ALA A 211 -21.72 3.16 7.93
N LEU A 212 -22.01 4.26 7.25
CA LEU A 212 -21.98 5.60 7.86
C LEU A 212 -23.03 5.76 8.97
N ALA A 213 -24.27 5.29 8.76
CA ALA A 213 -25.34 5.37 9.76
C ALA A 213 -25.03 4.57 11.03
N GLU A 214 -24.28 3.48 10.90
CA GLU A 214 -23.81 2.64 12.00
C GLU A 214 -22.49 3.15 12.61
N GLY A 215 -21.92 4.26 12.13
CA GLY A 215 -20.72 4.88 12.70
C GLY A 215 -19.39 4.26 12.23
N HIS A 216 -19.40 3.52 11.12
CA HIS A 216 -18.17 3.13 10.43
C HIS A 216 -17.65 4.31 9.60
N GLN A 217 -16.38 4.23 9.21
CA GLN A 217 -15.72 5.27 8.42
C GLN A 217 -15.64 4.86 6.94
N VAL A 218 -15.86 5.83 6.04
CA VAL A 218 -15.59 5.70 4.60
C VAL A 218 -14.43 6.63 4.23
N ALA A 219 -13.43 6.10 3.56
CA ALA A 219 -12.18 6.75 3.14
C ALA A 219 -11.93 6.53 1.64
N ALA A 220 -10.99 7.28 1.04
CA ALA A 220 -10.73 7.24 -0.40
C ALA A 220 -9.73 6.13 -0.78
N HIS A 221 -9.95 5.50 -1.95
CA HIS A 221 -9.04 4.48 -2.50
C HIS A 221 -8.86 4.63 -4.02
N THR A 222 -8.66 5.87 -4.49
CA THR A 222 -8.63 6.26 -5.93
C THR A 222 -9.94 5.97 -6.67
N TRP A 223 -10.01 6.29 -7.95
CA TRP A 223 -11.22 6.14 -8.77
C TRP A 223 -11.25 4.80 -9.49
N THR A 224 -10.12 4.38 -10.06
CA THR A 224 -9.97 3.14 -10.86
C THR A 224 -9.00 2.11 -10.27
N HIS A 225 -8.46 2.36 -9.07
CA HIS A 225 -7.45 1.51 -8.42
C HIS A 225 -6.13 1.33 -9.23
N PRO A 226 -5.55 2.40 -9.82
CA PRO A 226 -4.26 2.29 -10.50
C PRO A 226 -3.09 2.32 -9.50
N ASP A 227 -1.93 1.79 -9.90
CA ASP A 227 -0.70 2.06 -9.16
C ASP A 227 -0.28 3.52 -9.38
N LEU A 228 -0.26 4.32 -8.31
CA LEU A 228 0.09 5.74 -8.37
C LEU A 228 1.54 6.00 -8.77
N LEU A 229 2.43 5.00 -8.64
CA LEU A 229 3.81 5.08 -9.09
C LEU A 229 3.93 5.14 -10.62
N GLU A 230 2.93 4.64 -11.35
CA GLU A 230 2.87 4.68 -12.82
C GLU A 230 2.27 5.97 -13.38
N LEU A 231 1.66 6.78 -12.52
CA LEU A 231 0.89 7.95 -12.94
C LEU A 231 1.69 9.25 -12.79
N ASP A 232 1.47 10.17 -13.72
CA ASP A 232 1.89 11.56 -13.56
C ASP A 232 1.01 12.31 -12.53
N GLU A 233 1.42 13.51 -12.13
CA GLU A 233 0.69 14.28 -11.13
C GLU A 233 -0.75 14.59 -11.55
N ALA A 234 -0.98 14.93 -12.82
CA ALA A 234 -2.31 15.25 -13.31
C ALA A 234 -3.25 14.05 -13.21
N SER A 235 -2.76 12.85 -13.51
CA SER A 235 -3.52 11.60 -13.42
C SER A 235 -3.77 11.21 -11.96
N ILE A 236 -2.79 11.35 -11.06
CA ILE A 236 -2.99 11.14 -9.61
C ILE A 236 -4.07 12.07 -9.09
N ARG A 237 -4.00 13.38 -9.40
CA ARG A 237 -5.00 14.37 -8.97
C ARG A 237 -6.39 14.01 -9.50
N ARG A 238 -6.48 13.56 -10.75
CA ARG A 238 -7.75 13.14 -11.37
C ARG A 238 -8.37 11.95 -10.63
N GLU A 239 -7.58 10.92 -10.32
CA GLU A 239 -8.04 9.75 -9.57
C GLU A 239 -8.62 10.13 -8.21
N MET A 240 -7.99 11.07 -7.51
CA MET A 240 -8.46 11.51 -6.20
C MET A 240 -9.70 12.42 -6.29
N LEU A 241 -9.70 13.38 -7.21
CA LEU A 241 -10.82 14.33 -7.35
C LEU A 241 -12.12 13.66 -7.79
N LEU A 242 -12.07 12.69 -8.70
CA LEU A 242 -13.26 11.93 -9.11
C LEU A 242 -13.86 11.13 -7.95
N THR A 243 -13.00 10.54 -7.11
CA THR A 243 -13.43 9.81 -5.92
C THR A 243 -14.05 10.74 -4.88
N ASP A 244 -13.44 11.89 -4.62
CA ASP A 244 -14.00 12.92 -3.74
C ASP A 244 -15.39 13.38 -4.19
N ASP A 245 -15.55 13.67 -5.48
CA ASP A 245 -16.83 14.10 -6.04
C ASP A 245 -17.91 13.04 -5.83
N ALA A 246 -17.60 11.76 -6.06
CA ALA A 246 -18.55 10.68 -5.85
C ALA A 246 -18.89 10.47 -4.36
N LEU A 247 -17.90 10.52 -3.46
CA LEU A 247 -18.14 10.42 -2.02
C LEU A 247 -19.04 11.57 -1.52
N VAL A 248 -18.81 12.80 -2.00
CA VAL A 248 -19.64 13.96 -1.63
C VAL A 248 -21.06 13.81 -2.20
N GLN A 249 -21.19 13.53 -3.49
CA GLN A 249 -22.50 13.49 -4.16
C GLN A 249 -23.39 12.37 -3.64
N ARG A 250 -22.82 11.21 -3.28
CA ARG A 250 -23.59 10.02 -2.93
C ARG A 250 -23.76 9.83 -1.44
N LEU A 251 -22.73 10.17 -0.66
CA LEU A 251 -22.68 9.91 0.78
C LEU A 251 -22.64 11.20 1.62
N GLY A 252 -22.45 12.37 1.00
CA GLY A 252 -22.23 13.62 1.75
C GLY A 252 -20.90 13.64 2.50
N VAL A 253 -19.94 12.83 2.06
CA VAL A 253 -18.64 12.61 2.72
C VAL A 253 -17.54 13.25 1.89
N ARG A 254 -16.71 14.07 2.53
CA ARG A 254 -15.37 14.43 2.03
C ARG A 254 -14.34 13.90 3.00
N THR A 255 -13.30 13.21 2.58
CA THR A 255 -12.36 12.57 3.52
C THR A 255 -10.94 13.00 3.24
N ARG A 256 -10.13 13.19 4.29
CA ARG A 256 -8.66 13.31 4.16
C ARG A 256 -7.96 11.96 4.17
N TRP A 257 -8.65 10.90 4.57
CA TRP A 257 -8.04 9.58 4.73
C TRP A 257 -8.05 8.86 3.41
N PHE A 258 -6.88 8.35 3.06
CA PHE A 258 -6.63 7.70 1.81
C PHE A 258 -5.75 6.48 2.04
N ARG A 259 -5.97 5.42 1.26
CA ARG A 259 -5.00 4.33 1.14
C ARG A 259 -4.56 4.20 -0.30
N PRO A 260 -3.24 4.19 -0.59
CA PRO A 260 -2.78 3.93 -1.94
C PRO A 260 -3.08 2.49 -2.36
N PRO A 261 -3.60 2.29 -3.59
CA PRO A 261 -3.63 0.97 -4.21
C PRO A 261 -2.29 0.26 -4.06
N PHE A 262 -2.33 -1.05 -3.75
CA PHE A 262 -1.15 -1.89 -3.50
C PHE A 262 -0.28 -1.45 -2.29
N GLY A 263 -0.69 -0.43 -1.55
CA GLY A 263 0.15 0.20 -0.51
C GLY A 263 1.32 1.02 -1.08
N HIS A 264 1.37 1.19 -2.41
CA HIS A 264 2.50 1.76 -3.13
C HIS A 264 2.45 3.29 -3.17
N GLN A 265 3.51 3.92 -2.67
CA GLN A 265 3.69 5.37 -2.75
C GLN A 265 5.17 5.72 -2.59
N ASP A 266 5.64 6.64 -3.42
CA ASP A 266 6.97 7.23 -3.34
C ASP A 266 6.86 8.65 -2.73
N PRO A 267 7.99 9.34 -2.45
CA PRO A 267 7.93 10.71 -1.95
C PRO A 267 7.20 11.70 -2.87
N ARG A 268 7.18 11.46 -4.19
CA ARG A 268 6.49 12.30 -5.17
C ARG A 268 4.98 12.15 -5.01
N VAL A 269 4.47 10.92 -4.98
CA VAL A 269 3.06 10.60 -4.72
C VAL A 269 2.62 11.19 -3.38
N ARG A 270 3.42 11.01 -2.32
CA ARG A 270 3.12 11.57 -0.99
C ARG A 270 3.07 13.10 -0.99
N ALA A 271 4.00 13.78 -1.66
CA ALA A 271 3.97 15.23 -1.77
C ALA A 271 2.73 15.74 -2.55
N ILE A 272 2.34 15.04 -3.62
CA ILE A 272 1.12 15.37 -4.38
C ILE A 272 -0.12 15.22 -3.49
N LEU A 273 -0.25 14.08 -2.80
CA LEU A 273 -1.39 13.80 -1.91
C LEU A 273 -1.44 14.77 -0.72
N ASP A 274 -0.29 15.12 -0.13
CA ASP A 274 -0.18 16.12 0.92
C ASP A 274 -0.64 17.51 0.43
N SER A 275 -0.25 17.91 -0.79
CA SER A 275 -0.72 19.16 -1.40
C SER A 275 -2.23 19.22 -1.63
N MET A 276 -2.90 18.06 -1.65
CA MET A 276 -4.35 17.91 -1.73
C MET A 276 -5.01 17.78 -0.36
N GLY A 277 -4.23 17.70 0.72
CA GLY A 277 -4.71 17.57 2.10
C GLY A 277 -4.98 16.12 2.55
N TYR A 278 -4.52 15.12 1.80
CA TYR A 278 -4.67 13.72 2.19
C TYR A 278 -3.62 13.27 3.21
N VAL A 279 -4.01 12.26 3.98
CA VAL A 279 -3.16 11.47 4.87
C VAL A 279 -3.25 10.02 4.44
N SER A 280 -2.11 9.46 4.03
CA SER A 280 -2.00 8.06 3.60
C SER A 280 -2.01 7.11 4.80
N ILE A 281 -2.82 6.06 4.69
CA ILE A 281 -2.98 4.98 5.67
C ILE A 281 -2.60 3.65 5.00
N ASN A 282 -1.57 3.00 5.51
CA ASN A 282 -1.26 1.61 5.18
C ASN A 282 -1.73 0.71 6.34
N TRP A 283 -0.88 -0.22 6.79
CA TRP A 283 -1.21 -1.24 7.77
C TRP A 283 0.06 -1.80 8.41
N ASP A 284 -0.09 -2.38 9.60
CA ASP A 284 0.94 -3.14 10.32
C ASP A 284 0.55 -4.62 10.50
N ILE A 285 -0.68 -4.98 10.11
CA ILE A 285 -1.15 -6.35 9.90
C ILE A 285 -1.67 -6.49 8.47
N ASP A 286 -0.90 -7.16 7.62
CA ASP A 286 -1.37 -7.61 6.32
C ASP A 286 -1.83 -9.07 6.41
N SER A 287 -3.11 -9.26 6.10
CA SER A 287 -3.75 -10.57 6.13
C SER A 287 -3.36 -11.42 4.92
N THR A 288 -2.89 -10.81 3.84
CA THR A 288 -2.61 -11.39 2.51
C THR A 288 -3.80 -12.17 1.94
N ASP A 289 -5.01 -11.78 2.32
CA ASP A 289 -6.26 -12.38 1.86
C ASP A 289 -6.41 -12.37 0.33
N TYR A 290 -5.99 -11.28 -0.32
CA TYR A 290 -5.99 -11.12 -1.78
C TYR A 290 -5.18 -12.21 -2.52
N PHE A 291 -4.15 -12.78 -1.91
CA PHE A 291 -3.42 -13.94 -2.44
C PHE A 291 -4.01 -15.29 -2.04
N ASN A 292 -4.84 -15.33 -0.99
CA ASN A 292 -5.27 -16.55 -0.30
C ASN A 292 -6.79 -16.61 -0.14
N GLN A 293 -7.50 -16.15 -1.18
CA GLN A 293 -8.95 -15.91 -1.17
C GLN A 293 -9.77 -17.15 -0.73
N ASN A 294 -9.26 -18.34 -1.04
CA ASN A 294 -9.90 -19.63 -0.73
C ASN A 294 -9.30 -20.33 0.51
N ASN A 295 -8.40 -19.69 1.25
CA ASN A 295 -7.71 -20.28 2.40
C ASN A 295 -7.79 -19.38 3.63
N GLY A 296 -8.99 -19.29 4.20
CA GLY A 296 -9.26 -18.46 5.39
C GLY A 296 -8.42 -18.85 6.61
N GLU A 297 -8.04 -20.12 6.79
CA GLU A 297 -7.16 -20.50 7.91
C GLU A 297 -5.72 -20.00 7.74
N LEU A 298 -5.20 -19.93 6.50
CA LEU A 298 -3.90 -19.31 6.26
C LEU A 298 -3.95 -17.81 6.51
N VAL A 299 -5.00 -17.13 6.01
CA VAL A 299 -5.25 -15.70 6.28
C VAL A 299 -5.31 -15.45 7.79
N TRP A 300 -6.10 -16.26 8.49
CA TRP A 300 -6.19 -16.23 9.95
C TRP A 300 -4.85 -16.45 10.65
N SER A 301 -4.08 -17.45 10.24
CA SER A 301 -2.80 -17.76 10.88
C SER A 301 -1.81 -16.60 10.80
N ARG A 302 -1.85 -15.82 9.71
CA ARG A 302 -1.02 -14.62 9.51
C ARG A 302 -1.47 -13.49 10.42
N ILE A 303 -2.77 -13.19 10.46
CA ILE A 303 -3.35 -12.19 11.38
C ILE A 303 -2.99 -12.55 12.83
N LYS A 304 -3.19 -13.82 13.21
CA LYS A 304 -2.91 -14.32 14.55
C LYS A 304 -1.42 -14.17 14.90
N ALA A 305 -0.52 -14.59 14.01
CA ALA A 305 0.92 -14.48 14.22
C ALA A 305 1.36 -13.03 14.44
N ARG A 306 0.79 -12.08 13.69
CA ARG A 306 1.06 -10.65 13.89
C ARG A 306 0.56 -10.18 15.26
N LEU A 307 -0.68 -10.50 15.62
CA LEU A 307 -1.27 -10.15 16.92
C LEU A 307 -0.54 -10.77 18.12
N ASP A 308 0.05 -11.97 17.96
CA ASP A 308 0.84 -12.63 19.01
C ASP A 308 2.11 -11.85 19.39
N HIS A 309 2.61 -10.99 18.50
CA HIS A 309 3.86 -10.25 18.66
C HIS A 309 3.67 -8.73 18.83
N MET A 310 2.42 -8.27 18.96
CA MET A 310 2.12 -6.86 19.21
C MET A 310 2.04 -6.58 20.71
N ASP A 311 2.51 -5.39 21.09
CA ASP A 311 2.28 -4.81 22.41
C ASP A 311 1.26 -3.66 22.26
N PRO A 312 -0.02 -3.87 22.62
CA PRO A 312 -1.04 -2.84 22.53
C PRO A 312 -0.73 -1.59 23.36
N ALA A 313 0.15 -1.67 24.37
CA ALA A 313 0.55 -0.51 25.16
C ALA A 313 1.48 0.44 24.39
N ARG A 314 2.22 -0.07 23.40
CA ARG A 314 3.16 0.73 22.59
C ARG A 314 2.44 1.52 21.51
N ALA A 315 1.51 0.89 20.79
CA ALA A 315 0.71 1.50 19.73
C ALA A 315 -0.54 0.65 19.47
N GLY A 316 -1.57 1.23 18.87
CA GLY A 316 -2.68 0.45 18.32
C GLY A 316 -2.35 -0.07 16.91
N ALA A 317 -3.19 -0.96 16.38
CA ALA A 317 -2.92 -1.67 15.12
C ALA A 317 -3.94 -1.37 14.02
N ILE A 318 -3.51 -1.52 12.77
CA ILE A 318 -4.33 -1.35 11.56
C ILE A 318 -4.23 -2.64 10.73
N LEU A 319 -5.37 -3.32 10.58
CA LEU A 319 -5.50 -4.55 9.81
C LEU A 319 -6.02 -4.29 8.40
N LEU A 320 -5.30 -4.77 7.38
CA LEU A 320 -5.75 -4.82 5.99
C LEU A 320 -6.54 -6.10 5.68
N LEU A 321 -7.75 -5.92 5.17
CA LEU A 321 -8.60 -6.92 4.54
C LEU A 321 -9.24 -6.33 3.27
N HIS A 322 -9.92 -7.17 2.48
CA HIS A 322 -10.74 -6.77 1.35
C HIS A 322 -12.14 -7.39 1.47
N ASN A 323 -13.21 -6.60 1.30
CA ASN A 323 -14.57 -7.10 1.52
C ASN A 323 -15.12 -7.93 0.35
N ASP A 324 -14.51 -7.91 -0.83
CA ASP A 324 -14.86 -8.80 -1.94
C ASP A 324 -14.41 -10.25 -1.72
N ILE A 325 -13.61 -10.51 -0.69
CA ILE A 325 -13.10 -11.83 -0.36
C ILE A 325 -13.94 -12.48 0.75
N GLU A 326 -14.57 -13.61 0.44
CA GLU A 326 -15.43 -14.33 1.39
C GLU A 326 -14.67 -14.81 2.64
N ALA A 327 -13.42 -15.27 2.47
CA ALA A 327 -12.57 -15.65 3.60
C ALA A 327 -12.39 -14.49 4.60
N SER A 328 -12.20 -13.26 4.11
CA SER A 328 -12.07 -12.07 4.94
C SER A 328 -13.36 -11.72 5.64
N ALA A 329 -14.49 -11.79 4.92
CA ALA A 329 -15.82 -11.56 5.49
C ALA A 329 -16.18 -12.57 6.61
N ASN A 330 -15.61 -13.78 6.58
CA ASN A 330 -15.86 -14.81 7.60
C ASN A 330 -14.91 -14.73 8.80
N LEU A 331 -13.85 -13.91 8.75
CA LEU A 331 -12.87 -13.79 9.82
C LEU A 331 -13.11 -12.61 10.79
N VAL A 332 -14.09 -11.75 10.51
CA VAL A 332 -14.35 -10.50 11.27
C VAL A 332 -14.48 -10.75 12.78
N ILE A 333 -15.44 -11.59 13.18
CA ILE A 333 -15.71 -11.90 14.60
C ILE A 333 -14.48 -12.49 15.28
N ARG A 334 -13.88 -13.51 14.65
CA ARG A 334 -12.71 -14.22 15.19
C ARG A 334 -11.53 -13.27 15.40
N THR A 335 -11.32 -12.35 14.47
CA THR A 335 -10.23 -11.38 14.53
C THR A 335 -10.41 -10.36 15.64
N VAL A 336 -11.61 -9.78 15.75
CA VAL A 336 -11.93 -8.82 16.82
C VAL A 336 -11.80 -9.46 18.20
N GLU A 337 -12.41 -10.64 18.41
CA GLU A 337 -12.33 -11.33 19.71
C GLU A 337 -10.91 -11.73 20.08
N TYR A 338 -10.11 -12.16 19.11
CA TYR A 338 -8.72 -12.51 19.38
C TYR A 338 -7.87 -11.29 19.71
N ALA A 339 -7.98 -10.20 18.95
CA ALA A 339 -7.33 -8.94 19.28
C ALA A 339 -7.74 -8.47 20.69
N ARG A 340 -9.01 -8.65 21.08
CA ARG A 340 -9.47 -8.37 22.46
C ARG A 340 -8.74 -9.25 23.47
N SER A 341 -8.58 -10.54 23.20
CA SER A 341 -7.81 -11.46 24.05
C SER A 341 -6.32 -11.09 24.18
N LYS A 342 -5.79 -10.30 23.22
CA LYS A 342 -4.42 -9.76 23.24
C LYS A 342 -4.28 -8.43 23.99
N GLY A 343 -5.38 -7.89 24.51
CA GLY A 343 -5.37 -6.66 25.31
C GLY A 343 -5.73 -5.40 24.54
N PHE A 344 -6.11 -5.48 23.26
CA PHE A 344 -6.76 -4.36 22.58
C PHE A 344 -8.14 -4.11 23.20
N THR A 345 -8.46 -2.86 23.52
CA THR A 345 -9.69 -2.50 24.25
C THR A 345 -10.65 -1.64 23.44
N LYS A 346 -10.18 -1.00 22.37
CA LYS A 346 -10.96 -0.10 21.51
C LYS A 346 -10.95 -0.61 20.08
N PHE A 347 -12.13 -0.89 19.51
CA PHE A 347 -12.30 -1.40 18.14
C PHE A 347 -12.97 -0.34 17.28
N VAL A 348 -12.15 0.45 16.62
CA VAL A 348 -12.49 1.82 16.22
C VAL A 348 -12.22 2.06 14.74
N THR A 349 -12.71 3.19 14.25
CA THR A 349 -12.35 3.71 12.92
C THR A 349 -10.89 4.17 12.87
N VAL A 350 -10.33 4.36 11.68
CA VAL A 350 -8.97 4.90 11.50
C VAL A 350 -8.89 6.33 12.05
N GLU A 351 -9.92 7.15 11.90
CA GLU A 351 -9.99 8.49 12.51
C GLU A 351 -9.73 8.45 14.02
N GLU A 352 -10.49 7.62 14.73
CA GLU A 352 -10.39 7.48 16.18
C GLU A 352 -9.05 6.87 16.59
N CYS A 353 -8.59 5.85 15.85
CA CYS A 353 -7.26 5.24 15.96
C CYS A 353 -6.12 6.28 15.82
N MET A 354 -6.32 7.33 15.02
CA MET A 354 -5.40 8.47 14.86
C MET A 354 -5.69 9.63 15.84
N ARG A 355 -6.39 9.34 16.96
CA ARG A 355 -6.75 10.27 18.05
C ARG A 355 -7.63 11.44 17.65
N GLY A 356 -8.37 11.35 16.54
CA GLY A 356 -9.20 12.46 16.07
C GLY A 356 -8.41 13.75 15.78
N LYS A 357 -7.07 13.66 15.64
CA LYS A 357 -6.18 14.83 15.44
C LYS A 357 -6.44 15.54 14.11
N HIS A 358 -7.29 14.98 13.27
CA HIS A 358 -7.54 15.46 11.93
C HIS A 358 -9.02 15.34 11.59
N ASN A 359 -9.85 16.38 11.86
CA ASN A 359 -11.26 16.43 11.44
C ASN A 359 -11.46 15.75 10.07
N SER A 360 -12.01 14.53 10.08
CA SER A 360 -11.97 13.59 8.94
C SER A 360 -12.57 14.20 7.69
N TYR A 361 -13.59 15.04 7.90
CA TYR A 361 -14.35 15.70 6.87
C TYR A 361 -13.90 17.14 6.69
N LEU A 362 -13.20 17.40 5.59
CA LEU A 362 -12.85 18.75 5.15
C LEU A 362 -14.15 19.46 4.74
N GLY A 363 -14.79 20.17 5.67
CA GLY A 363 -15.91 21.06 5.35
C GLY A 363 -17.09 20.36 4.66
N LEU A 364 -17.78 19.50 5.40
CA LEU A 364 -19.23 19.35 5.50
C LEU A 364 -19.44 18.86 6.93
N ASN A 365 -20.40 19.41 7.68
CA ASN A 365 -20.70 18.86 8.99
C ASN A 365 -21.09 17.39 8.80
N PRO A 366 -20.37 16.39 9.34
CA PRO A 366 -20.99 15.10 9.54
C PRO A 366 -22.21 15.39 10.41
N SER A 367 -23.40 15.00 9.93
CA SER A 367 -24.62 15.06 10.75
C SER A 367 -24.31 14.45 12.13
N PRO A 368 -24.87 15.02 13.22
CA PRO A 368 -24.43 14.74 14.56
C PRO A 368 -24.51 13.24 14.88
N THR A 369 -23.51 12.80 15.63
CA THR A 369 -23.44 11.54 16.37
C THR A 369 -24.85 11.04 16.74
N PRO A 370 -25.21 9.76 16.53
CA PRO A 370 -26.47 9.25 17.03
C PRO A 370 -26.46 9.40 18.55
N ALA A 371 -27.25 10.35 19.06
CA ALA A 371 -27.68 10.32 20.44
C ALA A 371 -28.29 8.93 20.68
N GLN A 372 -27.91 8.29 21.78
CA GLN A 372 -28.44 7.01 22.22
C GLN A 372 -29.96 6.98 22.02
N VAL A 373 -30.43 6.25 21.01
CA VAL A 373 -31.85 6.00 20.82
C VAL A 373 -32.24 4.94 21.86
N PRO A 374 -33.15 5.24 22.82
CA PRO A 374 -33.64 4.22 23.73
C PRO A 374 -34.36 3.14 22.91
N ALA A 375 -34.15 1.87 23.27
CA ALA A 375 -34.76 0.72 22.61
C ALA A 375 -36.28 0.91 22.44
N ALA A 376 -36.72 1.07 21.18
CA ALA A 376 -38.13 1.13 20.85
C ALA A 376 -38.73 -0.28 20.89
N THR A 377 -39.81 -0.44 21.65
CA THR A 377 -40.64 -1.65 21.74
C THR A 377 -41.28 -1.95 20.38
N PRO A 378 -41.44 -3.22 19.95
CA PRO A 378 -41.94 -3.53 18.62
C PRO A 378 -43.42 -3.11 18.48
N ALA A 379 -43.69 -2.15 17.60
CA ALA A 379 -45.05 -1.84 17.17
C ALA A 379 -45.48 -2.84 16.09
N VAL A 380 -46.65 -3.46 16.29
CA VAL A 380 -47.29 -4.38 15.35
C VAL A 380 -47.66 -3.63 14.07
N ILE A 381 -47.00 -3.94 12.96
CA ILE A 381 -47.37 -3.42 11.62
C ILE A 381 -48.46 -4.31 11.05
N ARG A 382 -49.63 -3.70 10.78
CA ARG A 382 -50.76 -4.32 10.08
C ARG A 382 -50.56 -4.11 8.57
N ALA A 383 -50.70 -5.17 7.78
CA ALA A 383 -50.49 -5.15 6.32
C ALA A 383 -51.51 -4.25 5.59
N PRO A 384 -51.09 -3.49 4.54
CA PRO A 384 -52.02 -2.76 3.67
C PRO A 384 -52.59 -3.65 2.55
N ALA A 385 -53.82 -3.35 2.13
CA ALA A 385 -54.56 -4.07 1.10
C ALA A 385 -54.02 -3.82 -0.33
N PRO A 386 -54.22 -4.75 -1.29
CA PRO A 386 -53.65 -4.63 -2.64
C PRO A 386 -54.43 -3.64 -3.52
N GLY A 387 -53.69 -2.80 -4.25
CA GLY A 387 -54.19 -1.92 -5.32
C GLY A 387 -54.07 -2.57 -6.71
N PRO A 388 -54.72 -2.01 -7.74
CA PRO A 388 -54.91 -2.67 -9.04
C PRO A 388 -53.67 -2.60 -9.95
N THR A 389 -53.52 -3.65 -10.77
CA THR A 389 -52.43 -3.88 -11.74
C THR A 389 -52.50 -2.95 -12.97
N PRO A 390 -51.36 -2.39 -13.44
CA PRO A 390 -51.30 -1.65 -14.71
C PRO A 390 -50.99 -2.57 -15.93
N PRO A 391 -51.34 -2.13 -17.17
CA PRO A 391 -51.25 -2.95 -18.37
C PRO A 391 -49.84 -3.01 -19.00
N SER A 392 -49.59 -4.13 -19.69
CA SER A 392 -48.37 -4.50 -20.40
C SER A 392 -48.06 -3.57 -21.59
N ALA A 393 -46.82 -3.09 -21.69
CA ALA A 393 -46.29 -2.38 -22.86
C ALA A 393 -45.08 -3.12 -23.45
N ALA A 394 -45.13 -3.34 -24.76
CA ALA A 394 -44.20 -4.13 -25.56
C ALA A 394 -42.83 -3.46 -25.75
N MET A 395 -41.76 -4.27 -25.78
CA MET A 395 -40.39 -3.86 -26.09
C MET A 395 -40.14 -3.78 -27.62
N PRO A 396 -39.32 -2.82 -28.11
CA PRO A 396 -38.83 -2.80 -29.48
C PRO A 396 -37.63 -3.77 -29.69
N PRO A 397 -37.35 -4.20 -30.93
CA PRO A 397 -36.45 -5.32 -31.21
C PRO A 397 -34.95 -4.96 -31.17
N TYR A 398 -34.15 -5.92 -30.68
CA TYR A 398 -32.69 -5.91 -30.69
C TYR A 398 -32.13 -6.13 -32.12
N LEU A 399 -31.16 -5.30 -32.51
CA LEU A 399 -30.34 -5.46 -33.72
C LEU A 399 -29.11 -6.33 -33.41
N SER A 400 -28.92 -7.38 -34.20
CA SER A 400 -27.73 -8.25 -34.18
C SER A 400 -26.56 -7.66 -34.98
N PRO A 401 -25.30 -7.94 -34.59
CA PRO A 401 -24.19 -8.01 -35.53
C PRO A 401 -23.79 -9.45 -35.88
N LYS A 402 -23.41 -9.62 -37.16
CA LYS A 402 -23.02 -10.85 -37.88
C LYS A 402 -21.66 -11.45 -37.43
N PRO A 403 -21.35 -12.71 -37.82
CA PRO A 403 -20.21 -13.48 -37.36
C PRO A 403 -18.93 -13.23 -38.18
N SER A 404 -17.76 -13.41 -37.56
CA SER A 404 -16.50 -13.65 -38.26
C SER A 404 -15.89 -15.00 -37.86
N THR A 405 -15.51 -15.74 -38.90
CA THR A 405 -14.97 -17.08 -38.98
C THR A 405 -13.58 -17.26 -38.35
N ALA A 406 -13.37 -18.36 -37.62
CA ALA A 406 -12.13 -19.15 -37.66
C ALA A 406 -12.38 -20.58 -37.14
N THR A 407 -11.74 -21.54 -37.80
CA THR A 407 -12.01 -22.98 -37.82
C THR A 407 -10.97 -23.76 -37.00
N LEU A 408 -11.44 -24.70 -36.14
CA LEU A 408 -10.91 -26.03 -35.69
C LEU A 408 -9.41 -26.19 -35.30
N ALA A 409 -8.96 -27.00 -34.32
CA ALA A 409 -9.46 -28.20 -33.65
C ALA A 409 -8.68 -28.47 -32.33
N GLY A 410 -9.22 -29.33 -31.45
CA GLY A 410 -8.44 -30.02 -30.40
C GLY A 410 -9.08 -30.12 -29.01
N ASP A 411 -9.97 -31.10 -28.82
CA ASP A 411 -10.58 -31.64 -27.57
C ASP A 411 -9.57 -31.90 -26.41
N ALA A 412 -9.89 -32.08 -25.11
CA ALA A 412 -11.08 -31.97 -24.26
C ALA A 412 -10.62 -32.14 -22.77
N SER A 413 -11.29 -31.50 -21.80
CA SER A 413 -11.97 -32.14 -20.66
C SER A 413 -12.48 -31.10 -19.64
N THR A 414 -13.44 -31.52 -18.85
CA THR A 414 -14.56 -30.79 -18.23
C THR A 414 -14.32 -30.25 -16.82
N ALA A 415 -14.79 -29.03 -16.52
CA ALA A 415 -15.33 -28.63 -15.21
C ALA A 415 -16.31 -27.44 -15.38
N ALA A 416 -17.42 -27.47 -14.63
CA ALA A 416 -18.61 -26.63 -14.81
C ALA A 416 -18.42 -25.15 -14.39
N ASN A 417 -18.99 -24.24 -15.19
CA ASN A 417 -18.97 -22.78 -15.02
C ASN A 417 -20.16 -22.24 -14.21
N GLN A 418 -19.89 -21.31 -13.29
CA GLN A 418 -20.76 -20.20 -12.87
C GLN A 418 -20.42 -18.97 -13.76
N PRO A 419 -21.35 -18.02 -14.01
CA PRO A 419 -21.11 -16.90 -14.93
C PRO A 419 -20.12 -15.88 -14.34
N GLY A 420 -18.97 -15.71 -15.00
CA GLY A 420 -17.90 -14.80 -14.61
C GLY A 420 -18.15 -13.33 -14.94
N ASN A 421 -17.61 -12.46 -14.08
CA ASN A 421 -17.55 -11.01 -14.21
C ASN A 421 -16.76 -10.59 -15.48
N PRO A 422 -17.31 -9.74 -16.38
CA PRO A 422 -16.66 -9.33 -17.62
C PRO A 422 -15.44 -8.42 -17.47
N TYR A 423 -15.08 -8.00 -16.24
CA TYR A 423 -13.86 -7.22 -15.97
C TYR A 423 -12.66 -8.04 -15.50
N TYR A 424 -12.81 -9.37 -15.35
CA TYR A 424 -11.72 -10.24 -14.94
C TYR A 424 -10.94 -10.75 -16.15
N LYS A 425 -9.68 -10.30 -16.32
CA LYS A 425 -8.69 -11.05 -17.10
C LYS A 425 -7.99 -12.04 -16.15
N PRO A 426 -8.11 -13.36 -16.35
CA PRO A 426 -7.29 -14.31 -15.64
C PRO A 426 -5.83 -14.07 -16.04
N ARG A 427 -4.96 -13.75 -15.08
CA ARG A 427 -3.51 -13.79 -15.33
C ARG A 427 -3.11 -15.25 -15.52
N GLN A 428 -2.69 -15.58 -16.73
CA GLN A 428 -1.81 -16.73 -16.95
C GLN A 428 -0.53 -16.53 -16.12
N GLN A 429 -0.05 -17.60 -15.52
CA GLN A 429 1.31 -17.64 -14.97
C GLN A 429 2.29 -17.10 -16.03
N PRO A 430 3.21 -16.20 -15.70
CA PRO A 430 4.28 -15.89 -16.64
C PRO A 430 5.21 -17.10 -16.75
N MET A 431 5.16 -17.76 -17.92
CA MET A 431 6.21 -18.65 -18.41
C MET A 431 7.55 -17.92 -18.37
N GLN A 432 8.53 -18.55 -17.73
CA GLN A 432 9.93 -18.12 -17.69
C GLN A 432 10.60 -18.32 -19.06
N SER A 433 11.36 -17.34 -19.51
CA SER A 433 12.36 -17.51 -20.57
C SER A 433 13.66 -16.79 -20.18
N ASP A 434 14.77 -17.48 -20.43
CA ASP A 434 16.11 -17.14 -19.98
C ASP A 434 16.88 -16.27 -20.98
N THR A 435 17.65 -15.30 -20.47
CA THR A 435 19.01 -15.00 -20.98
C THR A 435 19.87 -14.36 -19.88
N ALA A 436 21.14 -14.77 -19.81
CA ALA A 436 22.14 -14.40 -18.80
C ALA A 436 22.94 -13.14 -19.20
N VAL A 437 23.53 -12.43 -18.22
CA VAL A 437 24.64 -11.50 -18.45
C VAL A 437 25.80 -11.81 -17.50
N SER A 438 26.99 -11.87 -18.11
CA SER A 438 28.30 -12.19 -17.59
C SER A 438 29.02 -10.98 -17.00
N GLY A 439 29.94 -11.23 -16.06
CA GLY A 439 30.95 -10.26 -15.64
C GLY A 439 32.13 -10.97 -14.96
N SER A 440 33.29 -11.00 -15.60
CA SER A 440 34.55 -11.52 -15.05
C SER A 440 35.34 -10.43 -14.30
N PRO A 441 35.99 -10.74 -13.17
CA PRO A 441 36.82 -9.79 -12.45
C PRO A 441 38.27 -9.84 -12.96
N GLU A 442 38.81 -8.71 -13.43
CA GLU A 442 40.27 -8.54 -13.56
C GLU A 442 40.84 -7.82 -12.34
N ARG A 443 42.09 -8.22 -12.01
CA ARG A 443 42.78 -8.07 -10.74
C ARG A 443 43.32 -6.65 -10.48
N LEU A 444 43.29 -6.22 -9.23
CA LEU A 444 44.43 -5.54 -8.57
C LEU A 444 44.34 -5.68 -7.05
N ALA A 445 45.49 -5.92 -6.42
CA ALA A 445 45.65 -6.42 -5.07
C ALA A 445 46.06 -5.34 -4.05
N LEU A 446 45.72 -5.64 -2.79
CA LEU A 446 46.34 -5.22 -1.52
C LEU A 446 46.11 -3.78 -0.99
N ILE A 447 45.29 -3.65 0.06
CA ILE A 447 45.67 -3.41 1.49
C ILE A 447 44.40 -3.08 2.30
N GLY A 448 44.25 -3.71 3.48
CA GLY A 448 43.38 -3.20 4.56
C GLY A 448 42.19 -4.10 4.90
N THR A 449 42.36 -4.99 5.86
CA THR A 449 41.31 -5.76 6.52
C THR A 449 40.24 -4.87 7.16
N ALA A 450 39.00 -4.96 6.69
CA ALA A 450 37.79 -4.69 7.46
C ALA A 450 36.73 -5.74 7.09
N LEU A 451 36.43 -6.65 8.02
CA LEU A 451 35.34 -7.62 7.92
C LEU A 451 33.99 -6.89 7.99
N ILE A 452 33.27 -6.76 6.87
CA ILE A 452 31.81 -6.60 6.85
C ILE A 452 31.28 -7.32 5.61
N GLY A 453 30.69 -8.50 5.80
CA GLY A 453 29.99 -9.22 4.74
C GLY A 453 28.57 -8.69 4.58
N ALA A 454 28.33 -7.83 3.59
CA ALA A 454 27.00 -7.59 3.05
C ALA A 454 26.71 -8.66 1.99
N VAL A 455 25.68 -9.47 2.19
CA VAL A 455 25.23 -10.43 1.18
C VAL A 455 24.15 -9.75 0.34
N ALA A 456 24.52 -9.30 -0.86
CA ALA A 456 23.57 -8.83 -1.85
C ALA A 456 22.87 -10.04 -2.47
N PHE A 457 21.57 -10.17 -2.24
CA PHE A 457 20.73 -11.10 -2.99
C PHE A 457 20.01 -10.31 -4.09
N ILE A 458 20.38 -10.56 -5.34
CA ILE A 458 19.48 -10.27 -6.44
C ILE A 458 18.40 -11.35 -6.36
N VAL A 459 17.18 -10.97 -5.98
CA VAL A 459 16.02 -11.85 -6.19
C VAL A 459 15.72 -11.84 -7.68
N MET A 460 16.46 -12.66 -8.43
CA MET A 460 15.93 -13.26 -9.65
C MET A 460 15.27 -14.56 -9.23
N ALA A 461 13.98 -14.70 -9.52
CA ALA A 461 13.25 -15.93 -9.34
C ALA A 461 13.96 -17.09 -10.05
N ARG A 462 14.55 -18.04 -9.30
CA ARG A 462 14.91 -19.37 -9.81
C ARG A 462 14.87 -20.44 -8.71
N LEU A 463 14.06 -21.47 -8.99
CA LEU A 463 13.98 -22.77 -8.33
C LEU A 463 15.12 -23.68 -8.79
N GLN A 464 15.64 -24.52 -7.88
CA GLN A 464 16.05 -25.90 -8.21
C GLN A 464 15.67 -26.86 -7.07
N MET A 465 14.89 -27.87 -7.49
CA MET A 465 14.39 -29.09 -6.83
C MET A 465 13.28 -28.95 -5.78
#